data_AF-A0A2D4K050-F1
#
_entry.id   AF-A0A2D4K050-F1
#
_cell.length_a   1.000
_cell.length_b   1.000
_cell.length_c   1.000
_cell.angle_alpha   90.00
_cell.angle_beta   90.00
_cell.angle_gamma   90.00
#
_symmetry.space_group_name_H-M   'P 1'
#
loop_
_entity.id
_entity.type
_entity.pdbx_description
1 polymer ?
#
loop_
_entity_poly.entity_id
_entity_poly.type
_entity_poly.pdbx_seq_one_letter_code
_entity_poly.pdbx_strand_id
1 'polypeptide(L)'
;IWVNEILPNWESMRSTRRVRELWWQGLPPSVRGRVWSLAVGNELNITPELYEIFLSRAKERWKTFGETGTENDTEDAGASLADREASLELIKLDISRTFPSLYIFQKGGPYHDLLHSVLGAYTCYRPDVGYVQGMSFIAAVLILNLEEAGAFIAFANLLNKPCQLAFFRVDHSMMLKYFAAFEVFFEENLPKLFHHFKSYNLTPDIYLIDWIFTLYSKSLPLDLACRVWDVFCRDGEEFLFRTGLGILRIYEDILLQMDFIHIAQFLTKLPEDITSEKLFSCITSIQMQNSNKKWAQVFASLMKDSKEGDKNHSPALKS
;
A
#
# COMPACT_ATOMS: atom_id res chain seq x y z
N ILE A 1 21.40 -4.56 -19.66
CA ILE A 1 21.75 -3.76 -18.46
C ILE A 1 21.16 -4.38 -17.19
N TRP A 2 19.84 -4.35 -16.95
CA TRP A 2 19.27 -4.89 -15.69
C TRP A 2 19.64 -6.35 -15.41
N VAL A 3 19.40 -7.27 -16.36
CA VAL A 3 19.66 -8.71 -16.19
C VAL A 3 21.15 -9.05 -16.13
N ASN A 4 21.97 -8.42 -16.99
CA ASN A 4 23.35 -8.83 -17.21
C ASN A 4 24.39 -8.07 -16.36
N GLU A 5 24.06 -6.87 -15.87
CA GLU A 5 25.01 -6.01 -15.15
C GLU A 5 24.52 -5.68 -13.73
N ILE A 6 23.28 -5.20 -13.59
CA ILE A 6 22.77 -4.65 -12.32
C ILE A 6 22.41 -5.77 -11.35
N LEU A 7 21.53 -6.70 -11.74
CA LEU A 7 21.03 -7.75 -10.86
C LEU A 7 22.11 -8.73 -10.35
N PRO A 8 23.14 -9.12 -11.15
CA PRO A 8 24.25 -9.93 -10.64
C PRO A 8 25.11 -9.21 -9.60
N ASN A 9 25.14 -7.87 -9.64
CA ASN A 9 25.95 -7.02 -8.77
C ASN A 9 25.07 -6.11 -7.89
N TRP A 10 23.92 -6.63 -7.45
CA TRP A 10 22.84 -5.83 -6.86
C TRP A 10 23.32 -4.90 -5.74
N GLU A 11 24.03 -5.42 -4.75
CA GLU A 11 24.44 -4.67 -3.56
C GLU A 11 25.38 -3.50 -3.88
N SER A 12 26.31 -3.69 -4.82
CA SER A 12 27.25 -2.63 -5.22
C SER A 12 26.62 -1.64 -6.20
N MET A 13 25.64 -2.08 -7.01
CA MET A 13 25.08 -1.30 -8.10
C MET A 13 23.82 -0.50 -7.75
N ARG A 14 22.97 -0.99 -6.84
CA ARG A 14 21.62 -0.42 -6.56
C ARG A 14 21.62 1.05 -6.17
N SER A 15 22.68 1.50 -5.48
CA SER A 15 22.83 2.87 -5.00
C SER A 15 23.56 3.80 -5.97
N THR A 16 24.10 3.26 -7.07
CA THR A 16 24.83 4.08 -8.06
C THR A 16 23.88 5.05 -8.77
N ARG A 17 24.39 6.24 -9.10
CA ARG A 17 23.60 7.28 -9.80
C ARG A 17 22.97 6.75 -11.10
N ARG A 18 23.76 6.05 -11.92
CA ARG A 18 23.29 5.46 -13.20
C ARG A 18 22.11 4.51 -12.99
N VAL A 19 22.17 3.62 -12.00
CA VAL A 19 21.08 2.68 -11.73
C VAL A 19 19.86 3.41 -11.19
N ARG A 20 20.04 4.40 -10.30
CA ARG A 20 18.93 5.20 -9.78
C ARG A 20 18.22 5.97 -10.91
N GLU A 21 18.95 6.56 -11.85
CA GLU A 21 18.38 7.24 -13.03
C GLU A 21 17.62 6.26 -13.95
N LEU A 22 18.17 5.07 -14.22
CA LEU A 22 17.46 4.03 -14.99
C LEU A 22 16.19 3.56 -14.28
N TRP A 23 16.26 3.37 -12.96
CA TRP A 23 15.12 2.95 -12.16
C TRP A 23 14.02 4.01 -12.14
N TRP A 24 14.36 5.30 -12.18
CA TRP A 24 13.39 6.39 -12.32
C TRP A 24 12.57 6.28 -13.61
N GLN A 25 13.20 5.89 -14.72
CA GLN A 25 12.53 5.70 -16.01
C GLN A 25 11.58 4.50 -16.04
N GLY A 26 11.74 3.56 -15.10
CA GLY A 26 10.86 2.42 -14.91
C GLY A 26 11.56 1.10 -15.16
N LEU A 27 11.09 0.09 -14.45
CA LEU A 27 11.61 -1.26 -14.62
C LEU A 27 10.94 -1.94 -15.79
N PRO A 28 11.70 -2.63 -16.66
CA PRO A 28 11.11 -3.59 -17.59
C PRO A 28 10.25 -4.61 -16.83
N PRO A 29 9.05 -4.97 -17.31
CA PRO A 29 8.17 -5.93 -16.62
C PRO A 29 8.88 -7.24 -16.26
N SER A 30 9.74 -7.74 -17.17
CA SER A 30 10.48 -8.99 -16.98
C SER A 30 11.50 -8.98 -15.83
N VAL A 31 11.83 -7.82 -15.25
CA VAL A 31 12.77 -7.71 -14.12
C VAL A 31 12.12 -7.23 -12.83
N ARG A 32 10.85 -6.78 -12.88
CA ARG A 32 10.14 -6.20 -11.73
C ARG A 32 10.11 -7.15 -10.56
N GLY A 33 9.65 -8.38 -10.75
CA GLY A 33 9.58 -9.35 -9.66
C GLY A 33 10.90 -9.48 -8.92
N ARG A 34 11.99 -9.73 -9.65
CA ARG A 34 13.31 -9.91 -9.04
C ARG A 34 13.82 -8.66 -8.33
N VAL A 35 13.63 -7.46 -8.91
CA VAL A 35 14.03 -6.19 -8.28
C VAL A 35 13.18 -5.87 -7.05
N TRP A 36 11.86 -6.03 -7.14
CA TRP A 36 10.93 -5.77 -6.04
C TRP A 36 11.15 -6.74 -4.88
N SER A 37 11.35 -8.04 -5.13
CA SER A 37 11.67 -9.00 -4.07
C SER A 37 12.96 -8.63 -3.33
N LEU A 38 13.99 -8.20 -4.05
CA LEU A 38 15.25 -7.75 -3.44
C LEU A 38 15.08 -6.46 -2.64
N ALA A 39 14.24 -5.54 -3.09
CA ALA A 39 13.99 -4.27 -2.44
C ALA A 39 13.08 -4.39 -1.19
N VAL A 40 12.01 -5.18 -1.29
CA VAL A 40 11.09 -5.45 -0.17
C VAL A 40 11.81 -6.26 0.91
N GLY A 41 12.62 -7.24 0.49
CA GLY A 41 13.34 -8.15 1.38
C GLY A 41 12.44 -9.25 1.98
N ASN A 42 13.01 -10.02 2.91
CA ASN A 42 12.31 -11.09 3.62
C ASN A 42 12.64 -11.08 5.13
N GLU A 43 12.42 -9.95 5.78
CA GLU A 43 12.65 -9.77 7.23
C GLU A 43 11.83 -10.75 8.08
N LEU A 44 10.66 -11.18 7.57
CA LEU A 44 9.80 -12.17 8.20
C LEU A 44 10.32 -13.62 8.07
N ASN A 45 11.39 -13.86 7.30
CA ASN A 45 11.97 -15.18 7.04
C ASN A 45 10.93 -16.22 6.56
N ILE A 46 10.00 -15.78 5.71
CA ILE A 46 8.97 -16.66 5.14
C ILE A 46 9.60 -17.52 4.06
N THR A 47 9.32 -18.83 4.10
CA THR A 47 9.79 -19.77 3.09
C THR A 47 8.64 -20.23 2.18
N PRO A 48 8.93 -20.76 0.98
CA PRO A 48 7.91 -21.37 0.12
C PRO A 48 7.15 -22.50 0.82
N GLU A 49 7.80 -23.30 1.66
CA GLU A 49 7.15 -24.39 2.41
C GLU A 49 6.15 -23.83 3.42
N LEU A 50 6.47 -22.70 4.06
CA LEU A 50 5.55 -22.04 4.97
C LEU A 50 4.30 -21.54 4.22
N TYR A 51 4.49 -21.01 3.02
CA TYR A 51 3.37 -20.63 2.14
C TYR A 51 2.47 -21.83 1.83
N GLU A 52 3.03 -22.97 1.43
CA GLU A 52 2.26 -24.19 1.14
C GLU A 52 1.43 -24.67 2.34
N ILE A 53 2.00 -24.60 3.56
CA ILE A 53 1.28 -24.94 4.79
C ILE A 53 0.05 -24.04 4.97
N PHE A 54 0.20 -22.72 4.80
CA PHE A 54 -0.91 -21.78 4.96
C PHE A 54 -1.91 -21.85 3.81
N LEU A 55 -1.46 -22.16 2.60
CA LEU A 55 -2.33 -22.41 1.46
C LEU A 55 -3.19 -23.66 1.68
N SER A 56 -2.62 -24.76 2.18
CA SER A 56 -3.39 -25.96 2.54
C SER A 56 -4.47 -25.64 3.56
N ARG A 57 -4.11 -24.90 4.62
CA ARG A 57 -5.06 -24.45 5.65
C ARG A 57 -6.17 -23.56 5.07
N ALA A 58 -5.84 -22.66 4.15
CA ALA A 58 -6.82 -21.82 3.48
C ALA A 58 -7.80 -22.64 2.63
N LYS A 59 -7.28 -23.60 1.85
CA LYS A 59 -8.09 -24.52 1.02
C LYS A 59 -8.99 -25.41 1.86
N GLU A 60 -8.50 -25.96 2.97
CA GLU A 60 -9.31 -26.73 3.93
C GLU A 60 -10.46 -25.88 4.47
N ARG A 61 -10.18 -24.65 4.90
CA ARG A 61 -11.21 -23.72 5.39
C ARG A 61 -12.30 -23.50 4.34
N TRP A 62 -11.94 -23.24 3.08
CA TRP A 62 -12.91 -23.02 2.01
C TRP A 62 -13.78 -24.24 1.68
N LYS A 63 -13.22 -25.45 1.78
CA LYS A 63 -13.99 -26.69 1.57
C LYS A 63 -15.05 -26.86 2.64
N THR A 64 -14.68 -26.65 3.91
CA THR A 64 -15.64 -26.73 5.02
C THR A 64 -16.79 -25.74 4.83
N PHE A 65 -16.51 -24.51 4.38
CA PHE A 65 -17.58 -23.53 4.06
C PHE A 65 -18.52 -23.98 2.93
N GLY A 66 -17.99 -24.65 1.90
CA GLY A 66 -18.79 -25.18 0.79
C GLY A 66 -19.72 -26.33 1.21
N GLU A 67 -19.36 -27.04 2.28
CA GLU A 67 -20.11 -28.20 2.80
C GLU A 67 -21.08 -27.81 3.94
N THR A 68 -20.77 -26.79 4.75
CA THR A 68 -21.63 -26.31 5.86
C THR A 68 -22.72 -25.32 5.44
N GLY A 69 -22.93 -25.09 4.14
CA GLY A 69 -24.10 -24.36 3.61
C GLY A 69 -25.45 -25.06 3.87
N THR A 70 -25.41 -26.25 4.49
CA THR A 70 -26.56 -27.01 4.99
C THR A 70 -26.30 -27.48 6.41
N GLU A 71 -26.93 -26.82 7.39
CA GLU A 71 -27.23 -27.25 8.77
C GLU A 71 -26.07 -27.70 9.70
N ASN A 72 -25.71 -26.86 10.67
CA ASN A 72 -25.97 -27.06 12.12
C ASN A 72 -25.05 -26.21 13.01
N ASP A 73 -25.69 -25.46 13.91
CA ASP A 73 -25.08 -24.62 14.94
C ASP A 73 -24.30 -25.44 15.98
N THR A 74 -23.06 -25.01 16.27
CA THR A 74 -22.37 -25.32 17.53
C THR A 74 -21.76 -24.03 18.10
N GLU A 75 -22.28 -23.62 19.25
CA GLU A 75 -22.24 -22.25 19.79
C GLU A 75 -20.92 -21.82 20.48
N ASP A 76 -19.82 -22.59 20.41
CA ASP A 76 -18.58 -22.27 21.17
C ASP A 76 -17.42 -21.71 20.32
N ALA A 77 -17.64 -21.50 19.01
CA ALA A 77 -16.66 -20.95 18.07
C ALA A 77 -17.16 -19.71 17.27
N GLY A 78 -18.30 -19.14 17.68
CA GLY A 78 -19.10 -18.19 16.90
C GLY A 78 -18.38 -16.91 16.46
N ALA A 79 -17.51 -16.33 17.30
CA ALA A 79 -16.80 -15.10 16.95
C ALA A 79 -15.73 -15.34 15.85
N SER A 80 -14.94 -16.41 15.96
CA SER A 80 -13.88 -16.67 14.98
C SER A 80 -14.42 -17.23 13.66
N LEU A 81 -15.56 -17.93 13.66
CA LEU A 81 -16.23 -18.40 12.45
C LEU A 81 -16.82 -17.24 11.65
N ALA A 82 -17.49 -16.29 12.32
CA ALA A 82 -18.04 -15.09 11.69
C ALA A 82 -16.95 -14.21 11.05
N ASP A 83 -15.83 -13.97 11.75
CA ASP A 83 -14.69 -13.21 11.21
C ASP A 83 -14.03 -13.90 9.99
N ARG A 84 -14.05 -15.24 9.96
CA ARG A 84 -13.52 -16.04 8.84
C ARG A 84 -14.43 -16.00 7.63
N GLU A 85 -15.75 -16.13 7.83
CA GLU A 85 -16.74 -16.05 6.76
C GLU A 85 -16.74 -14.65 6.13
N ALA A 86 -16.68 -13.62 6.97
CA ALA A 86 -16.53 -12.23 6.52
C ALA A 86 -15.26 -12.05 5.68
N SER A 87 -14.12 -12.61 6.08
CA SER A 87 -12.88 -12.50 5.31
C SER A 87 -12.98 -13.09 3.91
N LEU A 88 -13.62 -14.26 3.75
CA LEU A 88 -13.77 -14.91 2.44
C LEU A 88 -14.69 -14.11 1.50
N GLU A 89 -15.81 -13.62 2.01
CA GLU A 89 -16.73 -12.81 1.22
C GLU A 89 -16.11 -11.46 0.84
N LEU A 90 -15.33 -10.85 1.73
CA LEU A 90 -14.56 -9.65 1.43
C LEU A 90 -13.50 -9.90 0.35
N ILE A 91 -12.79 -11.04 0.39
CA ILE A 91 -11.83 -11.43 -0.66
C ILE A 91 -12.54 -11.55 -2.01
N LYS A 92 -13.66 -12.28 -2.08
CA LYS A 92 -14.43 -12.45 -3.33
C LYS A 92 -14.91 -11.11 -3.88
N LEU A 93 -15.48 -10.27 -3.00
CA LEU A 93 -15.95 -8.93 -3.35
C LEU A 93 -14.81 -8.09 -3.94
N ASP A 94 -13.66 -8.09 -3.27
CA ASP A 94 -12.52 -7.29 -3.72
C ASP A 94 -11.92 -7.79 -5.03
N ILE A 95 -11.75 -9.10 -5.20
CA ILE A 95 -11.27 -9.69 -6.46
C ILE A 95 -12.18 -9.29 -7.64
N SER A 96 -13.50 -9.24 -7.42
CA SER A 96 -14.45 -8.82 -8.47
C SER A 96 -14.19 -7.39 -8.98
N ARG A 97 -13.62 -6.52 -8.15
CA ARG A 97 -13.31 -5.11 -8.44
C ARG A 97 -11.81 -4.81 -8.61
N THR A 98 -10.93 -5.81 -8.56
CA THR A 98 -9.48 -5.65 -8.75
C THR A 98 -9.11 -5.65 -10.23
N PHE A 99 -8.75 -4.48 -10.76
CA PHE A 99 -8.40 -4.26 -12.18
C PHE A 99 -9.39 -4.93 -13.16
N PRO A 100 -10.70 -4.65 -13.05
CA PRO A 100 -11.74 -5.43 -13.73
C PRO A 100 -11.68 -5.33 -15.25
N SER A 101 -11.15 -4.24 -15.80
CA SER A 101 -10.97 -4.03 -17.24
C SER A 101 -9.99 -5.02 -17.89
N LEU A 102 -9.16 -5.71 -17.10
CA LEU A 102 -8.21 -6.70 -17.60
C LEU A 102 -8.82 -8.10 -17.74
N TYR A 103 -9.92 -8.39 -17.04
CA TYR A 103 -10.60 -9.70 -17.03
C TYR A 103 -9.74 -10.90 -16.60
N ILE A 104 -8.55 -10.66 -16.03
CA ILE A 104 -7.60 -11.73 -15.69
C ILE A 104 -7.67 -12.20 -14.24
N PHE A 105 -8.19 -11.38 -13.32
CA PHE A 105 -8.30 -11.68 -11.89
C PHE A 105 -9.69 -12.15 -11.47
N GLN A 106 -10.71 -11.76 -12.23
CA GLN A 106 -12.10 -12.15 -11.98
C GLN A 106 -12.29 -13.65 -12.27
N LYS A 107 -13.40 -14.21 -11.77
CA LYS A 107 -13.69 -15.64 -11.91
C LYS A 107 -13.61 -16.10 -13.38
N GLY A 108 -12.82 -17.14 -13.63
CA GLY A 108 -12.52 -17.66 -14.97
C GLY A 108 -11.27 -17.06 -15.63
N GLY A 109 -10.69 -16.00 -15.05
CA GLY A 109 -9.42 -15.44 -15.49
C GLY A 109 -8.21 -16.25 -15.02
N PRO A 110 -7.07 -16.19 -15.74
CA PRO A 110 -5.89 -17.01 -15.48
C PRO A 110 -5.22 -16.76 -14.12
N TYR A 111 -5.42 -15.59 -13.51
CA TYR A 111 -4.81 -15.22 -12.22
C TYR A 111 -5.81 -15.30 -11.05
N HIS A 112 -7.04 -15.73 -11.28
CA HIS A 112 -8.10 -15.75 -10.26
C HIS A 112 -7.74 -16.65 -9.07
N ASP A 113 -7.43 -17.91 -9.34
CA ASP A 113 -7.15 -18.90 -8.29
C ASP A 113 -5.84 -18.57 -7.55
N LEU A 114 -4.87 -18.03 -8.28
CA LEU A 114 -3.60 -17.56 -7.73
C LEU A 114 -3.81 -16.39 -6.76
N LEU A 115 -4.63 -15.41 -7.14
CA LEU A 115 -4.97 -14.28 -6.27
C LEU A 115 -5.73 -14.74 -5.02
N HIS A 116 -6.72 -15.63 -5.18
CA HIS A 116 -7.41 -16.25 -4.07
C HIS A 116 -6.44 -16.97 -3.12
N SER A 117 -5.51 -17.76 -3.68
CA SER A 117 -4.54 -18.56 -2.93
C SER A 117 -3.60 -17.70 -2.08
N VAL A 118 -3.03 -16.64 -2.65
CA VAL A 118 -2.16 -15.71 -1.90
C VAL A 118 -2.92 -15.01 -0.76
N LEU A 119 -4.13 -14.49 -1.04
CA LEU A 119 -4.93 -13.79 -0.02
C LEU A 119 -5.41 -14.74 1.08
N GLY A 120 -5.90 -15.92 0.70
CA GLY A 120 -6.32 -16.96 1.62
C GLY A 120 -5.19 -17.42 2.54
N ALA A 121 -4.03 -17.71 1.97
CA ALA A 121 -2.84 -18.07 2.75
C ALA A 121 -2.45 -16.95 3.73
N TYR A 122 -2.56 -15.69 3.32
CA TYR A 122 -2.22 -14.56 4.20
C TYR A 122 -3.16 -14.45 5.41
N THR A 123 -4.47 -14.64 5.23
CA THR A 123 -5.40 -14.67 6.38
C THR A 123 -5.12 -15.82 7.36
N CYS A 124 -4.53 -16.92 6.87
CA CYS A 124 -4.09 -18.03 7.72
C CYS A 124 -2.74 -17.74 8.40
N TYR A 125 -1.85 -16.99 7.75
CA TYR A 125 -0.55 -16.59 8.28
C TYR A 125 -0.65 -15.48 9.34
N ARG A 126 -1.49 -14.46 9.09
CA ARG A 126 -1.73 -13.32 9.99
C ARG A 126 -3.21 -13.24 10.37
N PRO A 127 -3.72 -14.20 11.17
CA PRO A 127 -5.11 -14.17 11.62
C PRO A 127 -5.43 -12.96 12.50
N ASP A 128 -4.42 -12.33 13.09
CA ASP A 128 -4.54 -11.08 13.87
C ASP A 128 -4.85 -9.85 12.99
N VAL A 129 -4.53 -9.92 11.70
CA VAL A 129 -4.86 -8.87 10.71
C VAL A 129 -6.06 -9.29 9.86
N GLY A 130 -6.12 -10.57 9.49
CA GLY A 130 -7.15 -11.09 8.60
C GLY A 130 -7.05 -10.49 7.18
N TYR A 131 -8.19 -10.39 6.50
CA TYR A 131 -8.29 -9.71 5.22
C TYR A 131 -8.81 -8.28 5.42
N VAL A 132 -8.07 -7.30 4.90
CA VAL A 132 -8.51 -5.90 4.87
C VAL A 132 -8.79 -5.52 3.42
N GLN A 133 -9.91 -4.85 3.18
CA GLN A 133 -10.28 -4.42 1.83
C GLN A 133 -9.17 -3.59 1.19
N GLY A 134 -8.88 -3.85 -0.08
CA GLY A 134 -7.77 -3.26 -0.83
C GLY A 134 -6.52 -4.15 -0.94
N MET A 135 -6.38 -5.16 -0.06
CA MET A 135 -5.26 -6.13 -0.12
C MET A 135 -5.17 -6.85 -1.46
N SER A 136 -6.31 -7.14 -2.11
CA SER A 136 -6.34 -7.79 -3.42
C SER A 136 -5.57 -7.01 -4.50
N PHE A 137 -5.56 -5.68 -4.47
CA PHE A 137 -4.87 -4.87 -5.48
C PHE A 137 -3.34 -5.00 -5.34
N ILE A 138 -2.84 -5.02 -4.10
CA ILE A 138 -1.42 -5.23 -3.80
C ILE A 138 -1.01 -6.64 -4.23
N ALA A 139 -1.79 -7.66 -3.85
CA ALA A 139 -1.51 -9.05 -4.22
C ALA A 139 -1.57 -9.26 -5.74
N ALA A 140 -2.53 -8.64 -6.43
CA ALA A 140 -2.67 -8.69 -7.89
C ALA A 140 -1.44 -8.13 -8.61
N VAL A 141 -0.90 -6.99 -8.15
CA VAL A 141 0.35 -6.41 -8.70
C VAL A 141 1.52 -7.38 -8.52
N LEU A 142 1.63 -8.04 -7.37
CA LEU A 142 2.71 -8.97 -7.08
C LEU A 142 2.64 -10.25 -7.93
N ILE A 143 1.48 -10.90 -8.02
CA ILE A 143 1.33 -12.17 -8.77
C ILE A 143 1.50 -12.00 -10.29
N LEU A 144 1.36 -10.79 -10.82
CA LEU A 144 1.67 -10.49 -12.21
C LEU A 144 3.18 -10.47 -12.49
N ASN A 145 3.99 -10.23 -11.46
CA ASN A 145 5.42 -10.00 -11.61
C ASN A 145 6.27 -11.08 -10.95
N LEU A 146 5.67 -11.95 -10.11
CA LEU A 146 6.32 -12.98 -9.32
C LEU A 146 5.56 -14.29 -9.42
N GLU A 147 6.30 -15.39 -9.25
CA GLU A 147 5.71 -16.71 -8.98
C GLU A 147 4.96 -16.70 -7.65
N GLU A 148 3.97 -17.58 -7.52
CA GLU A 148 2.99 -17.62 -6.43
C GLU A 148 3.60 -17.48 -5.01
N ALA A 149 4.53 -18.38 -4.66
CA ALA A 149 5.18 -18.34 -3.35
C ALA A 149 6.01 -17.06 -3.16
N GLY A 150 6.69 -16.60 -4.21
CA GLY A 150 7.45 -15.35 -4.19
C GLY A 150 6.56 -14.12 -4.00
N ALA A 151 5.39 -14.11 -4.63
CA ALA A 151 4.38 -13.07 -4.47
C ALA A 151 3.84 -13.04 -3.04
N PHE A 152 3.57 -14.21 -2.44
CA PHE A 152 3.16 -14.29 -1.03
C PHE A 152 4.24 -13.75 -0.07
N ILE A 153 5.51 -14.15 -0.26
CA ILE A 153 6.63 -13.66 0.55
C ILE A 153 6.75 -12.14 0.47
N ALA A 154 6.73 -11.59 -0.75
CA ALA A 154 6.80 -10.16 -0.96
C ALA A 154 5.58 -9.44 -0.36
N PHE A 155 4.38 -9.99 -0.53
CA PHE A 155 3.13 -9.45 0.00
C PHE A 155 3.18 -9.34 1.53
N ALA A 156 3.50 -10.44 2.21
CA ALA A 156 3.56 -10.46 3.66
C ALA A 156 4.62 -9.52 4.24
N ASN A 157 5.81 -9.44 3.62
CA ASN A 157 6.86 -8.52 4.06
C ASN A 157 6.50 -7.06 3.78
N LEU A 158 5.85 -6.77 2.66
CA LEU A 158 5.39 -5.43 2.31
C LEU A 158 4.34 -4.93 3.31
N LEU A 159 3.36 -5.78 3.66
CA LEU A 159 2.33 -5.47 4.65
C LEU A 159 2.88 -5.29 6.06
N ASN A 160 4.08 -5.83 6.35
CA ASN A 160 4.75 -5.69 7.63
C ASN A 160 5.64 -4.44 7.73
N LYS A 161 5.80 -3.66 6.64
CA LYS A 161 6.53 -2.38 6.71
C LYS A 161 5.79 -1.40 7.62
N PRO A 162 6.50 -0.53 8.37
CA PRO A 162 5.88 0.34 9.38
C PRO A 162 4.72 1.20 8.86
N CYS A 163 4.88 1.79 7.67
CA CYS A 163 3.82 2.57 7.04
C CYS A 163 2.60 1.68 6.73
N GLN A 164 2.75 0.60 5.97
CA GLN A 164 1.63 -0.28 5.62
C GLN A 164 0.94 -0.84 6.87
N LEU A 165 1.69 -1.33 7.85
CA LEU A 165 1.15 -1.91 9.08
C LEU A 165 0.29 -0.89 9.86
N ALA A 166 0.70 0.37 9.91
CA ALA A 166 -0.05 1.44 10.57
C ALA A 166 -1.42 1.65 9.93
N PHE A 167 -1.49 1.70 8.60
CA PHE A 167 -2.75 1.90 7.89
C PHE A 167 -3.64 0.64 7.91
N PHE A 168 -3.07 -0.56 7.75
CA PHE A 168 -3.84 -1.82 7.78
C PHE A 168 -4.42 -2.16 9.15
N ARG A 169 -3.74 -1.78 10.24
CA ARG A 169 -4.25 -1.96 11.61
C ARG A 169 -5.06 -0.78 12.12
N VAL A 170 -5.26 0.26 11.30
CA VAL A 170 -5.93 1.50 11.71
C VAL A 170 -5.29 2.07 12.98
N ASP A 171 -3.95 2.08 13.03
CA ASP A 171 -3.21 2.74 14.11
C ASP A 171 -3.33 4.26 13.93
N HIS A 172 -4.42 4.81 14.48
CA HIS A 172 -4.75 6.23 14.37
C HIS A 172 -3.60 7.13 14.81
N SER A 173 -2.86 6.75 15.87
CA SER A 173 -1.73 7.55 16.37
C SER A 173 -0.62 7.65 15.33
N MET A 174 -0.26 6.52 14.73
CA MET A 174 0.78 6.49 13.69
C MET A 174 0.31 7.15 12.39
N MET A 175 -0.93 6.90 11.98
CA MET A 175 -1.53 7.53 10.79
C MET A 175 -1.54 9.06 10.90
N LEU A 176 -1.95 9.61 12.04
CA LEU A 176 -1.94 11.06 12.27
C LEU A 176 -0.53 11.66 12.16
N LYS A 177 0.52 10.92 12.54
CA LYS A 177 1.91 11.38 12.37
C LYS A 177 2.34 11.37 10.91
N TYR A 178 1.92 10.37 10.13
CA TYR A 178 2.14 10.37 8.69
C TYR A 178 1.39 11.51 8.00
N PHE A 179 0.14 11.79 8.41
CA PHE A 179 -0.63 12.92 7.88
C PHE A 179 0.01 14.26 8.25
N ALA A 180 0.46 14.44 9.49
CA ALA A 180 1.16 15.65 9.90
C ALA A 180 2.47 15.85 9.12
N ALA A 181 3.25 14.79 8.93
CA ALA A 181 4.47 14.85 8.10
C ALA A 181 4.13 15.22 6.65
N PHE A 182 3.10 14.60 6.07
CA PHE A 182 2.62 14.93 4.74
C PHE A 182 2.19 16.40 4.63
N GLU A 183 1.44 16.92 5.59
CA GLU A 183 0.97 18.31 5.60
C GLU A 183 2.12 19.33 5.60
N VAL A 184 3.23 19.06 6.29
CA VAL A 184 4.43 19.91 6.25
C VAL A 184 4.96 20.04 4.81
N PHE A 185 5.05 18.94 4.07
CA PHE A 185 5.53 18.98 2.68
C PHE A 185 4.44 19.47 1.72
N PHE A 186 3.16 19.30 2.05
CA PHE A 186 2.05 19.82 1.27
C PHE A 186 2.05 21.36 1.29
N GLU A 187 2.12 21.96 2.47
CA GLU A 187 2.20 23.41 2.61
C GLU A 187 3.43 24.00 1.90
N GLU A 188 4.59 23.36 2.04
CA GLU A 188 5.83 23.79 1.39
C GLU A 188 5.72 23.80 -0.14
N ASN A 189 5.13 22.76 -0.73
CA ASN A 189 5.13 22.58 -2.18
C ASN A 189 3.92 23.25 -2.87
N LEU A 190 2.77 23.26 -2.21
CA LEU A 190 1.48 23.69 -2.78
C LEU A 190 0.73 24.61 -1.79
N PRO A 191 1.32 25.73 -1.37
CA PRO A 191 0.77 26.54 -0.28
C PRO A 191 -0.65 27.04 -0.57
N LYS A 192 -0.96 27.44 -1.81
CA LYS A 192 -2.30 27.90 -2.19
C LYS A 192 -3.34 26.80 -1.99
N LEU A 193 -3.07 25.61 -2.52
CA LEU A 193 -3.96 24.47 -2.41
C LEU A 193 -4.09 23.97 -0.97
N PHE A 194 -3.00 23.97 -0.21
CA PHE A 194 -3.01 23.63 1.21
C PHE A 194 -3.96 24.53 2.00
N HIS A 195 -3.84 25.86 1.85
CA HIS A 195 -4.72 26.82 2.53
C HIS A 195 -6.18 26.69 2.06
N HIS A 196 -6.40 26.40 0.77
CA HIS A 196 -7.74 26.09 0.24
C HIS A 196 -8.35 24.88 0.95
N PHE A 197 -7.61 23.77 1.08
CA PHE A 197 -8.08 22.58 1.79
C PHE A 197 -8.35 22.86 3.26
N LYS A 198 -7.47 23.63 3.94
CA LYS A 198 -7.69 24.05 5.32
C LYS A 198 -8.95 24.90 5.48
N SER A 199 -9.27 25.79 4.53
CA SER A 199 -10.49 26.62 4.60
C SER A 199 -11.80 25.80 4.53
N TYR A 200 -11.73 24.61 3.93
CA TYR A 200 -12.84 23.66 3.86
C TYR A 200 -12.79 22.56 4.93
N ASN A 201 -11.82 22.59 5.85
CA ASN A 201 -11.54 21.50 6.79
C ASN A 201 -11.36 20.13 6.09
N LEU A 202 -10.78 20.14 4.89
CA LEU A 202 -10.52 18.91 4.14
C LEU A 202 -9.20 18.30 4.61
N THR A 203 -9.29 17.15 5.27
CA THR A 203 -8.16 16.47 5.92
C THR A 203 -7.62 15.30 5.09
N PRO A 204 -6.33 14.94 5.23
CA PRO A 204 -5.72 13.88 4.42
C PRO A 204 -6.37 12.51 4.52
N ASP A 205 -7.01 12.16 5.65
CA ASP A 205 -7.67 10.87 5.83
C ASP A 205 -8.76 10.58 4.77
N ILE A 206 -9.37 11.62 4.21
CA ILE A 206 -10.43 11.50 3.19
C ILE A 206 -9.93 10.86 1.90
N TYR A 207 -8.67 11.11 1.50
CA TYR A 207 -8.15 10.69 0.20
C TYR A 207 -6.84 9.90 0.27
N LEU A 208 -6.00 10.16 1.27
CA LEU A 208 -4.63 9.67 1.32
C LEU A 208 -4.54 8.23 1.83
N ILE A 209 -5.52 7.75 2.60
CA ILE A 209 -5.52 6.38 3.14
C ILE A 209 -5.41 5.37 1.99
N ASP A 210 -6.37 5.36 1.07
CA ASP A 210 -6.43 4.44 -0.07
C ASP A 210 -5.14 4.49 -0.91
N TRP A 211 -4.60 5.69 -1.10
CA TRP A 211 -3.39 5.93 -1.88
C TRP A 211 -2.16 5.27 -1.25
N ILE A 212 -1.95 5.47 0.05
CA ILE A 212 -0.74 5.00 0.74
C ILE A 212 -0.84 3.51 1.06
N PHE A 213 -1.98 3.06 1.60
CA PHE A 213 -2.08 1.69 2.09
C PHE A 213 -2.05 0.67 0.95
N THR A 214 -2.61 1.01 -0.23
CA THR A 214 -2.56 0.16 -1.43
C THR A 214 -1.37 0.44 -2.33
N LEU A 215 -0.47 1.36 -1.93
CA LEU A 215 0.62 1.84 -2.76
C LEU A 215 0.11 2.25 -4.16
N TYR A 216 -1.00 2.98 -4.19
CA TYR A 216 -1.70 3.46 -5.38
C TYR A 216 -2.32 2.39 -6.29
N SER A 217 -2.21 1.09 -5.98
CA SER A 217 -2.73 0.01 -6.84
C SER A 217 -4.26 0.01 -6.94
N LYS A 218 -4.99 0.51 -5.95
CA LYS A 218 -6.45 0.72 -6.03
C LYS A 218 -6.84 2.03 -6.73
N SER A 219 -5.95 3.03 -6.70
CA SER A 219 -6.28 4.42 -7.05
C SER A 219 -5.77 4.84 -8.43
N LEU A 220 -4.82 4.11 -9.02
CA LEU A 220 -4.24 4.40 -10.33
C LEU A 220 -4.37 3.18 -11.26
N PRO A 221 -4.34 3.38 -12.59
CA PRO A 221 -4.21 2.29 -13.55
C PRO A 221 -2.99 1.42 -13.27
N LEU A 222 -3.09 0.11 -13.54
CA LEU A 222 -2.08 -0.89 -13.20
C LEU A 222 -0.65 -0.50 -13.61
N ASP A 223 -0.46 -0.07 -14.85
CA ASP A 223 0.88 0.29 -15.37
C ASP A 223 1.48 1.48 -14.61
N LEU A 224 0.65 2.47 -14.28
CA LEU A 224 1.07 3.64 -13.53
C LEU A 224 1.36 3.29 -12.07
N ALA A 225 0.52 2.45 -11.45
CA ALA A 225 0.78 1.92 -10.12
C ALA A 225 2.11 1.14 -10.09
N CYS A 226 2.38 0.30 -11.08
CA CYS A 226 3.67 -0.41 -11.19
C CYS A 226 4.85 0.56 -11.31
N ARG A 227 4.72 1.67 -12.05
CA ARG A 227 5.76 2.72 -12.11
C ARG A 227 5.99 3.37 -10.75
N VAL A 228 4.94 3.61 -9.97
CA VAL A 228 5.06 4.11 -8.59
C VAL A 228 5.78 3.09 -7.70
N TRP A 229 5.41 1.81 -7.81
CA TRP A 229 6.04 0.70 -7.08
C TRP A 229 7.52 0.55 -7.39
N ASP A 230 7.91 0.72 -8.67
CA ASP A 230 9.30 0.70 -9.09
C ASP A 230 10.11 1.67 -8.21
N VAL A 231 9.68 2.92 -8.09
CA VAL A 231 10.43 3.94 -7.36
C VAL A 231 10.22 3.87 -5.85
N PHE A 232 9.06 3.42 -5.37
CA PHE A 232 8.85 3.08 -3.96
C PHE A 232 9.86 2.02 -3.49
N CYS A 233 10.11 0.98 -4.28
CA CYS A 233 11.11 -0.03 -3.96
C CYS A 233 12.55 0.55 -3.88
N ARG A 234 12.80 1.68 -4.54
CA ARG A 234 14.10 2.36 -4.52
C ARG A 234 14.27 3.33 -3.35
N ASP A 235 13.22 4.10 -3.05
CA ASP A 235 13.27 5.28 -2.19
C ASP A 235 12.45 5.13 -0.89
N GLY A 236 11.69 4.04 -0.74
CA GLY A 236 10.87 3.75 0.43
C GLY A 236 9.58 4.57 0.51
N GLU A 237 9.00 4.60 1.71
CA GLU A 237 7.69 5.18 1.99
C GLU A 237 7.57 6.68 1.66
N GLU A 238 8.66 7.46 1.75
CA GLU A 238 8.68 8.88 1.36
C GLU A 238 8.13 9.08 -0.05
N PHE A 239 8.47 8.16 -0.96
CA PHE A 239 8.05 8.26 -2.35
C PHE A 239 6.53 8.14 -2.53
N LEU A 240 5.84 7.44 -1.63
CA LEU A 240 4.38 7.37 -1.66
C LEU A 240 3.79 8.76 -1.40
N PHE A 241 4.24 9.45 -0.34
CA PHE A 241 3.78 10.81 -0.03
C PHE A 241 4.16 11.83 -1.10
N ARG A 242 5.37 11.70 -1.67
CA ARG A 242 5.79 12.51 -2.81
C ARG A 242 4.90 12.29 -4.04
N THR A 243 4.46 11.07 -4.28
CA THR A 243 3.50 10.73 -5.35
C THR A 243 2.15 11.39 -5.09
N GLY A 244 1.65 11.38 -3.86
CA GLY A 244 0.42 12.07 -3.47
C GLY A 244 0.48 13.57 -3.76
N LEU A 245 1.58 14.23 -3.39
CA LEU A 245 1.82 15.64 -3.73
C LEU A 245 1.92 15.87 -5.24
N GLY A 246 2.51 14.93 -5.98
CA GLY A 246 2.55 14.95 -7.45
C GLY A 246 1.15 14.93 -8.06
N ILE A 247 0.24 14.09 -7.55
CA ILE A 247 -1.16 14.04 -7.98
C ILE A 247 -1.87 15.36 -7.67
N LEU A 248 -1.71 15.89 -6.45
CA LEU A 248 -2.30 17.17 -6.08
C LEU A 248 -1.79 18.32 -6.96
N ARG A 249 -0.50 18.31 -7.34
CA ARG A 249 0.07 19.28 -8.29
C ARG A 249 -0.56 19.18 -9.68
N ILE A 250 -0.80 17.98 -10.19
CA ILE A 250 -1.43 17.77 -11.52
C ILE A 250 -2.78 18.47 -11.60
N TYR A 251 -3.51 18.45 -10.48
CA TYR A 251 -4.89 18.90 -10.39
C TYR A 251 -5.06 20.20 -9.60
N GLU A 252 -3.97 20.90 -9.28
CA GLU A 252 -3.98 22.10 -8.44
C GLU A 252 -5.00 23.14 -8.96
N ASP A 253 -4.97 23.45 -10.25
CA ASP A 253 -5.82 24.46 -10.87
C ASP A 253 -7.33 24.12 -10.82
N ILE A 254 -7.68 22.85 -10.92
CA ILE A 254 -9.08 22.41 -10.88
C ILE A 254 -9.58 22.28 -9.43
N LEU A 255 -8.72 21.82 -8.52
CA LEU A 255 -9.06 21.62 -7.11
C LEU A 255 -9.29 22.97 -6.41
N LEU A 256 -8.55 24.01 -6.80
CA LEU A 256 -8.74 25.39 -6.30
C LEU A 256 -10.12 25.98 -6.67
N GLN A 257 -10.82 25.39 -7.64
CA GLN A 257 -12.16 25.83 -8.07
C GLN A 257 -13.29 25.01 -7.45
N MET A 258 -12.96 23.97 -6.69
CA MET A 258 -13.91 23.04 -6.10
C MET A 258 -14.17 23.37 -4.63
N ASP A 259 -15.38 23.04 -4.16
CA ASP A 259 -15.72 23.02 -2.74
C ASP A 259 -15.32 21.68 -2.08
N PHE A 260 -15.57 21.56 -0.77
CA PHE A 260 -15.30 20.34 -0.01
C PHE A 260 -15.82 19.05 -0.67
N ILE A 261 -17.09 19.02 -1.10
CA ILE A 261 -17.75 17.80 -1.60
C ILE A 261 -17.09 17.38 -2.91
N HIS A 262 -16.89 18.35 -3.82
CA HIS A 262 -16.29 18.09 -5.12
C HIS A 262 -14.82 17.67 -5.00
N ILE A 263 -14.04 18.28 -4.10
CA ILE A 263 -12.65 17.85 -3.83
C ILE A 263 -12.63 16.41 -3.31
N ALA A 264 -13.47 16.09 -2.31
CA ALA A 264 -13.50 14.76 -1.71
C ALA A 264 -13.88 13.68 -2.74
N GLN A 265 -14.91 13.93 -3.56
CA GLN A 265 -15.30 13.02 -4.63
C GLN A 265 -14.22 12.86 -5.70
N PHE A 266 -13.57 13.95 -6.10
CA PHE A 266 -12.52 13.93 -7.11
C PHE A 266 -11.29 13.14 -6.64
N LEU A 267 -10.81 13.36 -5.42
CA LEU A 267 -9.61 12.72 -4.91
C LEU A 267 -9.81 11.24 -4.53
N THR A 268 -11.03 10.86 -4.15
CA THR A 268 -11.39 9.46 -3.89
C THR A 268 -11.59 8.65 -5.17
N LYS A 269 -11.82 9.32 -6.31
CA LYS A 269 -11.93 8.69 -7.62
C LYS A 269 -11.19 9.51 -8.68
N LEU A 270 -9.88 9.29 -8.74
CA LEU A 270 -9.00 9.96 -9.70
C LEU A 270 -9.36 9.60 -11.17
N PRO A 271 -9.14 10.52 -12.12
CA PRO A 271 -9.26 10.22 -13.54
C PRO A 271 -8.35 9.07 -14.00
N GLU A 272 -8.83 8.24 -14.92
CA GLU A 272 -8.10 7.08 -15.46
C GLU A 272 -7.07 7.46 -16.54
N ASP A 273 -7.10 8.69 -17.05
CA ASP A 273 -6.28 9.19 -18.15
C ASP A 273 -4.94 9.81 -17.71
N ILE A 274 -4.56 9.65 -16.43
CA ILE A 274 -3.27 10.12 -15.91
C ILE A 274 -2.14 9.36 -16.60
N THR A 275 -1.28 10.07 -17.32
CA THR A 275 -0.10 9.48 -17.95
C THR A 275 1.10 9.42 -17.00
N SER A 276 2.01 8.46 -17.24
CA SER A 276 3.24 8.34 -16.46
C SER A 276 4.12 9.59 -16.59
N GLU A 277 4.21 10.17 -17.78
CA GLU A 277 5.01 11.36 -18.05
C GLU A 277 4.51 12.55 -17.24
N LYS A 278 3.19 12.80 -17.25
CA LYS A 278 2.58 13.92 -16.54
C LYS A 278 2.77 13.76 -15.03
N LEU A 279 2.46 12.58 -14.49
CA LEU A 279 2.64 12.33 -13.06
C LEU A 279 4.09 12.46 -12.62
N PHE A 280 5.03 11.79 -13.29
CA PHE A 280 6.43 11.81 -12.89
C PHE A 280 7.10 13.16 -13.10
N SER A 281 6.64 13.97 -14.07
CA SER A 281 7.06 15.37 -14.19
C SER A 281 6.65 16.17 -12.95
N CYS A 282 5.39 16.06 -12.51
CA CYS A 282 4.92 16.71 -11.29
C CYS A 282 5.66 16.20 -10.04
N ILE A 283 5.84 14.89 -9.88
CA ILE A 283 6.60 14.31 -8.76
C ILE A 283 8.04 14.85 -8.72
N THR A 284 8.70 15.00 -9.88
CA THR A 284 10.06 15.56 -9.97
C THR A 284 10.15 16.95 -9.37
N SER A 285 9.12 17.79 -9.60
CA SER A 285 9.06 19.15 -9.05
C SER A 285 8.87 19.21 -7.54
N ILE A 286 8.31 18.16 -6.92
CA ILE A 286 8.07 18.09 -5.48
C ILE A 286 9.40 17.97 -4.72
N GLN A 287 9.60 18.85 -3.75
CA GLN A 287 10.72 18.86 -2.82
C GLN A 287 10.30 18.20 -1.50
N MET A 288 10.92 17.06 -1.17
CA MET A 288 10.73 16.37 0.12
C MET A 288 11.72 16.86 1.19
N GLN A 289 11.90 18.18 1.23
CA GLN A 289 12.75 18.89 2.18
C GLN A 289 12.01 20.15 2.64
N ASN A 290 11.88 20.33 3.95
CA ASN A 290 11.32 21.55 4.56
C ASN A 290 12.44 22.22 5.35
N SER A 291 12.78 23.46 4.98
CA SER A 291 13.99 24.14 5.45
C SER A 291 15.24 23.26 5.23
N ASN A 292 15.83 22.71 6.31
CA ASN A 292 16.99 21.82 6.26
C ASN A 292 16.67 20.37 6.68
N LYS A 293 15.39 20.01 6.83
CA LYS A 293 14.94 18.69 7.27
C LYS A 293 14.34 17.89 6.12
N LYS A 294 14.84 16.68 5.90
CA LYS A 294 14.25 15.67 4.99
C LYS A 294 13.08 14.96 5.66
N TRP A 295 12.27 14.23 4.87
CA TRP A 295 11.15 13.40 5.35
C TRP A 295 11.45 12.65 6.65
N ALA A 296 12.52 11.84 6.66
CA ALA A 296 12.88 11.02 7.82
C ALA A 296 13.14 11.86 9.09
N GLN A 297 13.68 13.08 8.95
CA GLN A 297 13.95 13.97 10.08
C GLN A 297 12.67 14.66 10.56
N VAL A 298 11.81 15.09 9.64
CA VAL A 298 10.49 15.66 9.98
C VAL A 298 9.64 14.61 10.70
N PHE A 299 9.53 13.41 10.14
CA PHE A 299 8.78 12.30 10.73
C PHE A 299 9.35 11.89 12.11
N ALA A 300 10.68 11.82 12.24
CA ALA A 300 11.32 11.52 13.52
C ALA A 300 11.06 12.59 14.60
N SER A 301 10.92 13.87 14.23
CA SER A 301 10.51 14.92 15.17
C SER A 301 9.08 14.69 15.67
N LEU A 302 8.12 14.43 14.77
CA LEU A 302 6.73 14.15 15.12
C LEU A 302 6.56 12.90 16.00
N MET A 303 7.46 11.91 15.82
CA MET A 303 7.51 10.73 16.67
C MET A 303 7.99 11.01 18.10
N LYS A 304 8.78 12.07 18.32
CA LYS A 304 9.32 12.44 19.64
C LYS A 304 8.35 13.28 20.45
N ASP A 305 7.66 14.23 19.82
CA ASP A 305 6.75 15.16 20.50
C ASP A 305 5.62 14.43 21.26
N SER A 306 5.20 13.26 20.76
CA SER A 306 4.20 12.40 21.42
C SER A 306 4.71 11.70 22.69
N LYS A 307 6.02 11.42 22.82
CA LYS A 307 6.58 10.76 24.02
C LYS A 307 6.71 11.70 25.21
N GLU A 308 6.77 13.02 24.98
CA GLU A 308 6.78 14.02 26.05
C GLU A 308 5.37 14.32 26.55
N GLY A 309 4.36 14.26 25.67
CA GLY A 309 2.94 14.39 26.04
C GLY A 309 2.42 13.25 26.92
N ASP A 310 2.75 12.00 26.61
CA ASP A 310 2.29 10.84 27.40
C ASP A 310 2.93 10.75 28.80
N LYS A 311 4.11 11.34 29.01
CA LYS A 311 4.74 11.39 30.34
C LYS A 311 4.04 12.35 31.30
N ASN A 312 3.27 13.31 30.80
CA ASN A 312 2.55 14.29 31.61
C ASN A 312 1.13 13.84 32.01
N HIS A 313 0.68 12.65 31.58
CA HIS A 313 -0.64 12.09 31.91
C HIS A 313 -0.60 10.75 32.66
N SER A 314 0.45 10.49 33.45
CA SER A 314 0.36 9.45 34.50
C SER A 314 -0.12 10.06 35.81
N PRO A 315 -1.35 9.78 36.29
CA PRO A 315 -1.71 10.08 37.66
C PRO A 315 -0.90 9.13 38.55
N ALA A 316 0.05 9.68 39.30
CA ALA A 316 0.70 8.95 40.37
C ALA A 316 -0.38 8.46 41.35
N LEU A 317 -0.63 7.15 41.34
CA LEU A 317 -1.31 6.45 42.43
C LEU A 317 -0.48 6.70 43.70
N LYS A 318 -0.93 7.62 44.54
CA LYS A 318 -0.45 7.73 45.91
C LYS A 318 -1.17 6.67 46.74
N SER A 319 -0.36 5.83 47.38
CA SER A 319 -0.72 4.83 48.39
C SER A 319 -1.54 5.38 49.54
#